data_AF-A0A6J1MY70-F1
#
_entry.id   AF-A0A6J1MY70-F1
#
_cell.length_a   1.000
_cell.length_b   1.000
_cell.length_c   1.000
_cell.angle_alpha   90.00
_cell.angle_beta   90.00
_cell.angle_gamma   90.00
#
_symmetry.space_group_name_H-M   'P 1'
#
loop_
_entity.id
_entity.type
_entity.pdbx_description
1 polymer ?
#
loop_
_entity_poly.entity_id
_entity_poly.type
_entity_poly.pdbx_seq_one_letter_code
_entity_poly.pdbx_strand_id
1 'polypeptide(L)'
;MDCAQPGPSGMRVLTRNDLFNIMERSDSSTFIKKLEFMERGLLNQYAENDQNIADVKQKLSIIRHQFKQKWAAARNTKARFLENNAEWLRGCISLPKAGVSPGRPQKSFSDLSERSKRRKTKDIRSSDPDELTYATQMKLRETGKVDASQIVKNLTKSPKRARKYAAAMKKSIAEEEQDKSNKSKHLRALFMYTEAGLTQAQYEIVRETNPSFYPCYSILQKLKKECYPEIHHITETCAEVRVQNLMDHTAQRLILHIGEAGEQLSELEKQSLVLISKWGCDGSQQMPYKMKFETKLILNAKQFQSSMRGGLRPNLSHYREDYERRLVLNNGGETRSQESQIESEQDDTVLQEPNASRANPFVLGIFALRNLLALRAPHYPARTCSSKHEALTWTKPFRARPPSPNSISGSQRSTASMAARRKQAEFEAAEHLAALKATAEMQMRF
;
A
#
# COMPACT_ATOMS: atom_id res chain seq x y z
N MET A 1 4.56 32.58 -18.88
CA MET A 1 5.80 31.84 -18.57
C MET A 1 6.89 32.46 -19.41
N ASP A 2 7.79 33.21 -18.78
CA ASP A 2 8.85 33.89 -19.50
C ASP A 2 9.99 32.91 -19.78
N CYS A 3 10.40 32.78 -21.05
CA CYS A 3 11.52 31.93 -21.46
C CYS A 3 12.90 32.45 -20.98
N ALA A 4 12.93 33.42 -20.04
CA ALA A 4 14.11 34.10 -19.53
C ALA A 4 14.86 33.33 -18.42
N GLN A 5 14.49 32.07 -18.15
CA GLN A 5 15.27 31.20 -17.28
C GLN A 5 16.54 30.73 -18.00
N PRO A 6 17.74 30.83 -17.40
CA PRO A 6 18.95 30.30 -17.98
C PRO A 6 18.81 28.77 -18.10
N GLY A 7 18.69 28.29 -19.34
CA GLY A 7 18.62 26.86 -19.63
C GLY A 7 19.85 26.10 -19.11
N PRO A 8 19.75 24.77 -18.93
CA PRO A 8 20.86 23.94 -18.45
C PRO A 8 22.13 24.21 -19.28
N SER A 9 23.27 24.24 -18.58
CA SER A 9 24.55 24.71 -19.12
C SER A 9 24.88 24.08 -20.48
N GLY A 10 24.89 24.90 -21.53
CA GLY A 10 25.13 24.45 -22.91
C GLY A 10 23.91 24.46 -23.83
N MET A 11 22.71 24.86 -23.38
CA MET A 11 21.59 25.15 -24.28
C MET A 11 21.27 26.66 -24.35
N ARG A 12 20.95 27.14 -25.55
CA ARG A 12 20.33 28.44 -25.83
C ARG A 12 18.83 28.23 -25.99
N VAL A 13 18.06 28.95 -25.17
CA VAL A 13 16.60 29.01 -25.31
C VAL A 13 16.25 30.25 -26.15
N LEU A 14 15.37 30.08 -27.12
CA LEU A 14 14.83 31.13 -28.00
C LEU A 14 13.31 30.96 -28.09
N THR A 15 12.54 32.04 -28.22
CA THR A 15 11.12 31.93 -28.57
C THR A 15 10.95 31.74 -30.07
N ARG A 16 9.83 31.12 -30.49
CA ARG A 16 9.46 31.10 -31.91
C ARG A 16 9.20 32.50 -32.46
N ASN A 17 8.79 33.44 -31.62
CA ASN A 17 8.69 34.85 -31.97
C ASN A 17 10.06 35.46 -32.31
N ASP A 18 11.12 35.15 -31.56
CA ASP A 18 12.49 35.60 -31.88
C ASP A 18 12.95 35.08 -33.25
N LEU A 19 12.64 33.82 -33.56
CA LEU A 19 12.90 33.23 -34.88
C LEU A 19 12.15 33.97 -36.00
N PHE A 20 10.86 34.27 -35.79
CA PHE A 20 10.07 35.06 -36.73
C PHE A 20 10.62 36.49 -36.91
N ASN A 21 11.08 37.13 -35.82
CA ASN A 21 11.74 38.42 -35.87
C ASN A 21 13.08 38.38 -36.64
N ILE A 22 13.82 37.28 -36.57
CA ILE A 22 15.04 37.07 -37.39
C ILE A 22 14.66 36.90 -38.88
N MET A 23 13.59 36.17 -39.20
CA MET A 23 13.08 36.03 -40.58
C MET A 23 12.68 37.38 -41.18
N GLU A 24 11.98 38.22 -40.42
CA GLU A 24 11.47 39.51 -40.89
C GLU A 24 12.56 40.56 -41.15
N ARG A 25 13.79 40.36 -40.65
CA ARG A 25 14.96 41.21 -40.98
C ARG A 25 15.50 41.02 -42.40
N SER A 26 14.90 40.14 -43.20
CA SER A 26 15.31 39.91 -44.58
C SER A 26 14.37 40.57 -45.58
N ASP A 27 14.96 41.30 -46.53
CA ASP A 27 14.26 42.02 -47.62
C ASP A 27 13.68 41.08 -48.69
N SER A 28 13.67 39.77 -48.44
CA SER A 28 13.18 38.77 -49.38
C SER A 28 11.65 38.75 -49.44
N SER A 29 11.10 38.91 -50.65
CA SER A 29 9.65 38.89 -50.90
C SER A 29 8.98 37.54 -50.60
N THR A 30 9.70 36.42 -50.70
CA THR A 30 9.13 35.08 -50.48
C THR A 30 9.45 34.51 -49.10
N PHE A 31 8.42 34.01 -48.41
CA PHE A 31 8.52 33.43 -47.06
C PHE A 31 9.55 32.29 -46.95
N ILE A 32 9.75 31.52 -48.04
CA ILE A 32 10.75 30.43 -48.09
C ILE A 32 12.18 31.00 -48.01
N LYS A 33 12.49 32.09 -48.72
CA LYS A 33 13.78 32.77 -48.64
C LYS A 33 14.01 33.40 -47.26
N LYS A 34 12.95 33.93 -46.61
CA LYS A 34 13.02 34.41 -45.22
C LYS A 34 13.38 33.29 -44.23
N LEU A 35 12.82 32.09 -44.40
CA LEU A 35 13.19 30.92 -43.61
C LEU A 35 14.65 30.50 -43.82
N GLU A 36 15.14 30.51 -45.06
CA GLU A 36 16.54 30.18 -45.40
C GLU A 36 17.55 31.24 -44.95
N PHE A 37 17.11 32.50 -44.82
CA PHE A 37 17.89 33.56 -44.17
C PHE A 37 18.02 33.29 -42.67
N MET A 38 16.92 32.99 -41.97
CA MET A 38 16.93 32.62 -40.55
C MET A 38 17.79 31.38 -40.28
N GLU A 39 17.65 30.34 -41.11
CA GLU A 39 18.44 29.10 -41.00
C GLU A 39 19.95 29.38 -41.10
N ARG A 40 20.39 30.16 -42.10
CA ARG A 40 21.79 30.59 -42.24
C ARG A 40 22.25 31.50 -41.08
N GLY A 41 21.44 32.47 -40.67
CA GLY A 41 21.76 33.39 -39.58
C GLY A 41 21.96 32.70 -38.22
N LEU A 42 21.35 31.52 -38.01
CA LEU A 42 21.58 30.68 -36.85
C LEU A 42 22.77 29.74 -37.03
N LEU A 43 22.95 29.15 -38.22
CA LEU A 43 24.08 28.25 -38.50
C LEU A 43 25.43 28.97 -38.51
N ASN A 44 25.49 30.24 -38.93
CA ASN A 44 26.70 31.06 -38.91
C ASN A 44 27.30 31.29 -37.50
N GLN A 45 26.60 30.89 -36.44
CA GLN A 45 27.07 30.99 -35.05
C GLN A 45 27.80 29.71 -34.58
N TYR A 46 27.87 28.67 -35.42
CA TYR A 46 28.59 27.43 -35.17
C TYR A 46 29.76 27.34 -36.14
N ALA A 47 30.95 26.97 -35.65
CA ALA A 47 32.10 26.69 -36.51
C ALA A 47 31.87 25.38 -37.27
N GLU A 48 32.32 25.27 -38.53
CA GLU A 48 31.97 24.17 -39.46
C GLU A 48 32.21 22.74 -38.91
N ASN A 49 33.14 22.59 -37.96
CA ASN A 49 33.49 21.31 -37.33
C ASN A 49 32.77 21.04 -35.98
N ASP A 50 31.80 21.87 -35.56
CA ASP A 50 31.04 21.65 -34.32
C ASP A 50 30.10 20.44 -34.47
N GLN A 51 30.30 19.41 -33.65
CA GLN A 51 29.51 18.17 -33.64
C GLN A 51 28.00 18.43 -33.42
N ASN A 52 27.63 19.58 -32.86
CA ASN A 52 26.23 19.98 -32.69
C ASN A 52 25.54 20.42 -33.99
N ILE A 53 26.27 20.72 -35.08
CA ILE A 53 25.69 21.25 -36.34
C ILE A 53 24.63 20.30 -36.92
N ALA A 54 24.83 18.99 -36.84
CA ALA A 54 23.87 18.02 -37.37
C ALA A 54 22.52 18.06 -36.61
N ASP A 55 22.56 18.07 -35.28
CA ASP A 55 21.38 18.20 -34.41
C ASP A 55 20.67 19.56 -34.60
N VAL A 56 21.45 20.64 -34.74
CA VAL A 56 20.92 21.99 -35.03
C VAL A 56 20.22 22.01 -36.39
N LYS A 57 20.83 21.49 -37.46
CA LYS A 57 20.21 21.39 -38.79
C LYS A 57 18.92 20.56 -38.75
N GLN A 58 18.92 19.42 -38.05
CA GLN A 58 17.72 18.59 -37.90
C GLN A 58 16.59 19.35 -37.19
N LYS A 59 16.88 20.01 -36.06
CA LYS A 59 15.91 20.83 -35.31
C LYS A 59 15.38 22.00 -36.14
N LEU A 60 16.26 22.72 -36.84
CA LEU A 60 15.89 23.83 -37.71
C LEU A 60 15.00 23.36 -38.88
N SER A 61 15.26 22.18 -39.45
CA SER A 61 14.41 21.57 -40.49
C SER A 61 12.98 21.30 -39.98
N ILE A 62 12.83 20.73 -38.79
CA ILE A 62 11.52 20.50 -38.14
C ILE A 62 10.80 21.84 -37.91
N ILE A 63 11.51 22.84 -37.39
CA ILE A 63 10.96 24.19 -37.15
C ILE A 63 10.52 24.85 -38.47
N ARG A 64 11.35 24.76 -39.51
CA ARG A 64 11.06 25.27 -40.86
C ARG A 64 9.81 24.61 -41.46
N HIS A 65 9.61 23.31 -41.23
CA HIS A 65 8.39 22.60 -41.63
C HIS A 65 7.15 23.12 -40.87
N GLN A 66 7.24 23.27 -39.54
CA GLN A 66 6.14 23.83 -38.72
C GLN A 66 5.75 25.25 -39.16
N PHE A 67 6.73 26.13 -39.43
CA PHE A 67 6.46 27.47 -39.97
C PHE A 67 5.76 27.41 -41.33
N LYS A 68 6.19 26.54 -42.26
CA LYS A 68 5.52 26.37 -43.56
C LYS A 68 4.05 25.93 -43.41
N GLN A 69 3.78 24.92 -42.57
CA GLN A 69 2.41 24.45 -42.31
C GLN A 69 1.52 25.56 -41.72
N LYS A 70 1.99 26.25 -40.68
CA LYS A 70 1.22 27.32 -40.01
C LYS A 70 1.03 28.55 -40.89
N TRP A 71 1.99 28.88 -41.75
CA TRP A 71 1.88 29.95 -42.75
C TRP A 71 0.83 29.64 -43.83
N ALA A 72 0.82 28.40 -44.35
CA ALA A 72 -0.20 27.94 -45.29
C ALA A 72 -1.60 27.95 -44.67
N ALA A 73 -1.75 27.48 -43.42
CA ALA A 73 -3.01 27.52 -42.68
C ALA A 73 -3.53 28.97 -42.45
N ALA A 74 -2.63 29.93 -42.29
CA ALA A 74 -2.94 31.36 -42.22
C ALA A 74 -3.24 32.01 -43.60
N ARG A 75 -3.39 31.21 -44.66
CA ARG A 75 -3.56 31.66 -46.06
C ARG A 75 -2.47 32.67 -46.48
N ASN A 76 -1.22 32.37 -46.11
CA ASN A 76 -0.04 33.18 -46.43
C ASN A 76 -0.11 34.67 -46.00
N THR A 77 -0.98 35.02 -45.04
CA THR A 77 -1.24 36.41 -44.63
C THR A 77 -0.60 36.69 -43.27
N LYS A 78 0.31 37.67 -43.19
CA LYS A 78 1.09 37.97 -41.96
C LYS A 78 0.22 38.25 -40.73
N ALA A 79 -0.82 39.09 -40.86
CA ALA A 79 -1.71 39.44 -39.75
C ALA A 79 -2.40 38.19 -39.18
N ARG A 80 -3.04 37.39 -40.04
CA ARG A 80 -3.70 36.13 -39.66
C ARG A 80 -2.74 35.10 -39.08
N PHE A 81 -1.49 35.08 -39.54
CA PHE A 81 -0.48 34.18 -38.98
C PHE A 81 -0.14 34.54 -37.53
N LEU A 82 0.08 35.83 -37.25
CA LEU A 82 0.39 36.32 -35.90
C LEU A 82 -0.77 36.10 -34.93
N GLU A 83 -2.00 36.41 -35.36
CA GLU A 83 -3.22 36.23 -34.57
C GLU A 83 -3.47 34.75 -34.24
N ASN A 84 -3.57 33.89 -35.28
CA ASN A 84 -3.91 32.47 -35.11
C ASN A 84 -2.82 31.64 -34.42
N ASN A 85 -1.59 32.15 -34.28
CA ASN A 85 -0.46 31.42 -33.69
C ASN A 85 0.21 32.16 -32.53
N ALA A 86 -0.45 33.16 -31.92
CA ALA A 86 0.13 33.97 -30.84
C ALA A 86 0.60 33.14 -29.62
N GLU A 87 -0.08 32.04 -29.29
CA GLU A 87 0.35 31.11 -28.24
C GLU A 87 1.53 30.23 -28.68
N TRP A 88 1.48 29.72 -29.91
CA TRP A 88 2.55 28.90 -30.48
C TRP A 88 3.86 29.71 -30.62
N LEU A 89 3.80 30.97 -31.04
CA LEU A 89 4.95 31.88 -31.14
C LEU A 89 5.60 32.18 -29.78
N ARG A 90 4.81 32.17 -28.69
CA ARG A 90 5.31 32.29 -27.31
C ARG A 90 6.02 31.03 -26.81
N GLY A 91 5.86 29.88 -27.47
CA GLY A 91 6.55 28.65 -27.10
C GLY A 91 8.06 28.72 -27.34
N CYS A 92 8.86 28.37 -26.32
CA CYS A 92 10.32 28.31 -26.41
C CYS A 92 10.81 27.12 -27.28
N ILE A 93 12.06 27.20 -27.74
CA ILE A 93 12.85 26.18 -28.44
C ILE A 93 14.25 26.17 -27.81
N SER A 94 14.83 24.99 -27.61
CA SER A 94 16.21 24.81 -27.17
C SER A 94 17.12 24.34 -28.32
N LEU A 95 18.20 25.08 -28.55
CA LEU A 95 19.31 24.70 -29.42
C LEU A 95 20.59 24.55 -28.56
N PRO A 96 21.52 23.64 -28.87
CA PRO A 96 22.83 23.61 -28.21
C PRO A 96 23.58 24.94 -28.42
N LYS A 97 24.43 25.36 -27.48
CA LYS A 97 25.33 26.49 -27.65
C LYS A 97 26.59 26.04 -28.39
N ALA A 98 26.98 26.79 -29.41
CA ALA A 98 28.22 26.56 -30.13
C ALA A 98 29.42 26.49 -29.16
N GLY A 99 30.32 25.53 -29.40
CA GLY A 99 31.53 25.32 -28.58
C GLY A 99 31.31 24.71 -27.19
N VAL A 100 30.07 24.48 -26.73
CA VAL A 100 29.79 23.76 -25.48
C VAL A 100 29.39 22.33 -25.79
N SER A 101 30.35 21.39 -25.70
CA SER A 101 30.03 19.96 -25.81
C SER A 101 29.16 19.54 -24.61
N PRO A 102 27.94 19.01 -24.83
CA PRO A 102 27.05 18.60 -23.74
C PRO A 102 27.57 17.32 -23.09
N GLY A 103 28.43 17.48 -22.08
CA GLY A 103 28.92 16.39 -21.26
C GLY A 103 27.78 15.59 -20.60
N ARG A 104 28.03 14.31 -20.31
CA ARG A 104 27.02 13.40 -19.74
C ARG A 104 26.34 14.02 -18.49
N PRO A 105 24.99 14.11 -18.45
CA PRO A 105 24.26 14.64 -17.31
C PRO A 105 24.69 13.99 -15.99
N GLN A 106 25.06 14.82 -15.02
CA GLN A 106 25.46 14.37 -13.69
C GLN A 106 24.23 14.04 -12.85
N LYS A 107 24.12 12.79 -12.40
CA LYS A 107 23.14 12.41 -11.36
C LYS A 107 23.55 13.00 -10.00
N SER A 108 22.54 13.28 -9.18
CA SER A 108 22.70 13.65 -7.76
C SER A 108 23.47 12.56 -6.99
N PHE A 109 24.04 12.89 -5.82
CA PHE A 109 24.82 11.89 -5.08
C PHE A 109 23.98 10.71 -4.57
N SER A 110 22.70 10.90 -4.22
CA SER A 110 21.80 9.82 -3.79
C SER A 110 21.59 8.78 -4.88
N ASP A 111 21.38 9.24 -6.12
CA ASP A 111 20.89 8.42 -7.24
C ASP A 111 22.04 7.73 -8.02
N LEU A 112 23.27 7.90 -7.54
CA LEU A 112 24.45 7.23 -8.06
C LEU A 112 24.55 5.79 -7.55
N SER A 113 25.00 4.90 -8.44
CA SER A 113 25.42 3.55 -8.07
C SER A 113 26.61 3.58 -7.10
N GLU A 114 26.73 2.55 -6.27
CA GLU A 114 27.77 2.42 -5.26
C GLU A 114 29.20 2.57 -5.83
N ARG A 115 29.48 1.98 -7.00
CA ARG A 115 30.75 2.16 -7.74
C ARG A 115 31.01 3.64 -8.07
N SER A 116 29.98 4.38 -8.45
CA SER A 116 30.08 5.81 -8.79
C SER A 116 30.26 6.69 -7.55
N LYS A 117 29.59 6.36 -6.44
CA LYS A 117 29.77 7.00 -5.13
C LYS A 117 31.22 6.87 -4.67
N ARG A 118 31.77 5.64 -4.63
CA ARG A 118 33.18 5.37 -4.28
C ARG A 118 34.20 6.11 -5.13
N ARG A 119 33.91 6.32 -6.42
CA ARG A 119 34.76 7.11 -7.32
C ARG A 119 34.69 8.61 -7.01
N LYS A 120 33.49 9.17 -6.81
CA LYS A 120 33.31 10.60 -6.45
C LYS A 120 33.86 10.93 -5.06
N THR A 121 33.84 9.99 -4.12
CA THR A 121 34.43 10.18 -2.78
C THR A 121 35.89 9.74 -2.70
N LYS A 122 36.59 9.49 -3.82
CA LYS A 122 38.01 9.08 -3.78
C LYS A 122 38.87 10.12 -3.06
N ASP A 123 38.74 11.37 -3.45
CA ASP A 123 39.60 12.45 -2.97
C ASP A 123 39.30 12.80 -1.51
N ILE A 124 38.00 12.80 -1.14
CA ILE A 124 37.54 12.96 0.25
C ILE A 124 38.05 11.83 1.15
N ARG A 125 38.18 10.60 0.65
CA ARG A 125 38.71 9.46 1.43
C ARG A 125 40.23 9.49 1.61
N SER A 126 40.94 10.43 1.00
CA SER A 126 42.37 10.67 1.28
C SER A 126 42.59 11.59 2.49
N SER A 127 41.56 12.27 2.98
CA SER A 127 41.61 13.05 4.23
C SER A 127 41.65 12.16 5.47
N ASP A 128 42.09 12.75 6.59
CA ASP A 128 42.20 12.06 7.87
C ASP A 128 40.82 11.62 8.43
N PRO A 129 40.69 10.43 9.03
CA PRO A 129 39.42 9.94 9.56
C PRO A 129 38.81 10.80 10.68
N ASP A 130 39.60 11.48 11.50
CA ASP A 130 39.08 12.37 12.56
C ASP A 130 38.58 13.70 11.96
N GLU A 131 39.26 14.24 10.95
CA GLU A 131 38.79 15.38 10.14
C GLU A 131 37.43 15.06 9.48
N LEU A 132 37.34 13.91 8.80
CA LEU A 132 36.10 13.46 8.17
C LEU A 132 34.97 13.24 9.18
N THR A 133 35.29 12.71 10.37
CA THR A 133 34.32 12.56 11.45
C THR A 133 33.85 13.92 11.96
N TYR A 134 34.76 14.89 12.15
CA TYR A 134 34.41 16.23 12.62
C TYR A 134 33.56 16.98 11.59
N ALA A 135 33.93 16.95 10.31
CA ALA A 135 33.14 17.50 9.21
C ALA A 135 31.72 16.89 9.16
N THR A 136 31.61 15.57 9.35
CA THR A 136 30.32 14.86 9.46
C THR A 136 29.51 15.33 10.67
N GLN A 137 30.13 15.49 11.84
CA GLN A 137 29.47 16.02 13.04
C GLN A 137 28.94 17.44 12.83
N MET A 138 29.68 18.30 12.14
CA MET A 138 29.27 19.68 11.83
C MET A 138 28.11 19.71 10.83
N LYS A 139 28.18 18.95 9.72
CA LYS A 139 27.10 18.89 8.73
C LYS A 139 25.80 18.31 9.31
N LEU A 140 25.89 17.35 10.24
CA LEU A 140 24.73 16.85 10.97
C LEU A 140 24.11 17.90 11.90
N ARG A 141 24.89 18.82 12.48
CA ARG A 141 24.37 19.93 13.30
C ARG A 141 23.73 21.01 12.45
N GLU A 142 24.37 21.40 11.35
CA GLU A 142 23.85 22.35 10.37
C GLU A 142 22.49 21.89 9.79
N THR A 143 22.31 20.59 9.59
CA THR A 143 21.04 19.98 9.14
C THR A 143 20.04 19.70 10.27
N GLY A 144 20.28 20.20 11.50
CA GLY A 144 19.40 20.05 12.66
C GLY A 144 19.43 18.66 13.34
N LYS A 145 20.21 17.70 12.83
CA LYS A 145 20.30 16.32 13.34
C LYS A 145 21.28 16.20 14.51
N VAL A 146 21.02 16.94 15.58
CA VAL A 146 21.90 17.07 16.76
C VAL A 146 22.20 15.72 17.41
N ASP A 147 21.20 14.86 17.59
CA ASP A 147 21.37 13.54 18.21
C ASP A 147 22.26 12.62 17.37
N ALA A 148 22.09 12.63 16.05
CA ALA A 148 22.94 11.87 15.13
C ALA A 148 24.41 12.32 15.22
N SER A 149 24.64 13.64 15.29
CA SER A 149 25.99 14.21 15.53
C SER A 149 26.58 13.73 16.86
N GLN A 150 25.76 13.67 17.92
CA GLN A 150 26.17 13.18 19.24
C GLN A 150 26.45 11.67 19.26
N ILE A 151 25.72 10.87 18.48
CA ILE A 151 26.00 9.44 18.28
C ILE A 151 27.36 9.26 17.59
N VAL A 152 27.61 9.95 16.47
CA VAL A 152 28.91 9.90 15.76
C VAL A 152 30.06 10.26 16.72
N LYS A 153 29.92 11.36 17.49
CA LYS A 153 30.90 11.78 18.52
C LYS A 153 31.11 10.74 19.63
N ASN A 154 30.08 9.97 19.97
CA ASN A 154 30.17 8.91 20.97
C ASN A 154 30.79 7.62 20.41
N LEU A 155 30.64 7.34 19.12
CA LEU A 155 31.23 6.19 18.44
C LEU A 155 32.76 6.33 18.34
N THR A 156 33.27 7.50 17.94
CA THR A 156 34.73 7.71 17.81
C THR A 156 35.47 7.74 19.14
N LYS A 157 34.82 8.23 20.21
CA LYS A 157 35.40 8.22 21.57
C LYS A 157 35.74 6.83 22.11
N SER A 158 35.08 5.74 21.67
CA SER A 158 35.44 4.39 22.10
C SER A 158 34.81 3.28 21.24
N PRO A 159 35.61 2.38 20.64
CA PRO A 159 35.10 1.19 19.94
C PRO A 159 34.21 0.27 20.80
N LYS A 160 34.41 0.25 22.13
CA LYS A 160 33.55 -0.50 23.05
C LYS A 160 32.11 0.05 23.09
N ARG A 161 31.93 1.36 22.84
CA ARG A 161 30.61 2.01 22.82
C ARG A 161 29.85 1.68 21.53
N ALA A 162 30.53 1.59 20.40
CA ALA A 162 29.96 1.11 19.14
C ALA A 162 29.38 -0.30 19.27
N ARG A 163 30.11 -1.23 19.93
CA ARG A 163 29.59 -2.58 20.22
C ARG A 163 28.31 -2.56 21.09
N LYS A 164 28.21 -1.67 22.07
CA LYS A 164 26.99 -1.52 22.90
C LYS A 164 25.79 -1.04 22.07
N TYR A 165 25.96 -0.05 21.19
CA TYR A 165 24.89 0.40 20.28
C TYR A 165 24.44 -0.73 19.33
N ALA A 166 25.38 -1.46 18.73
CA ALA A 166 25.06 -2.59 17.86
C ALA A 166 24.33 -3.73 18.60
N ALA A 167 24.71 -4.03 19.85
CA ALA A 167 24.03 -5.02 20.68
C ALA A 167 22.61 -4.58 21.07
N ALA A 168 22.43 -3.31 21.46
CA ALA A 168 21.11 -2.74 21.78
C ALA A 168 20.18 -2.76 20.56
N MET A 169 20.68 -2.36 19.38
CA MET A 169 19.90 -2.37 18.14
C MET A 169 19.52 -3.78 17.68
N LYS A 170 20.42 -4.76 17.83
CA LYS A 170 20.07 -6.18 17.59
C LYS A 170 19.01 -6.69 18.57
N LYS A 171 19.08 -6.28 19.84
CA LYS A 171 18.10 -6.64 20.87
C LYS A 171 16.72 -6.07 20.55
N SER A 172 16.61 -4.79 20.19
CA SER A 172 15.31 -4.19 19.83
C SER A 172 14.69 -4.82 18.58
N ILE A 173 15.49 -5.12 17.55
CA ILE A 173 15.01 -5.83 16.35
C ILE A 173 14.49 -7.23 16.72
N ALA A 174 15.23 -7.99 17.53
CA ALA A 174 14.81 -9.32 17.97
C ALA A 174 13.54 -9.27 18.84
N GLU A 175 13.38 -8.25 19.69
CA GLU A 175 12.17 -8.02 20.49
C GLU A 175 10.96 -7.70 19.60
N GLU A 176 11.10 -6.83 18.60
CA GLU A 176 10.05 -6.52 17.62
C GLU A 176 9.65 -7.75 16.78
N GLU A 177 10.61 -8.56 16.33
CA GLU A 177 10.35 -9.80 15.61
C GLU A 177 9.64 -10.85 16.49
N GLN A 178 10.05 -10.96 17.76
CA GLN A 178 9.44 -11.87 18.72
C GLN A 178 7.99 -11.47 19.06
N ASP A 179 7.70 -10.18 19.24
CA ASP A 179 6.34 -9.69 19.46
C ASP A 179 5.43 -9.89 18.24
N LYS A 180 5.92 -9.64 17.02
CA LYS A 180 5.21 -9.97 15.78
C LYS A 180 4.89 -11.47 15.69
N SER A 181 5.88 -12.33 15.98
CA SER A 181 5.71 -13.79 16.01
C SER A 181 4.65 -14.23 17.03
N ASN A 182 4.72 -13.69 18.25
CA ASN A 182 3.76 -14.00 19.31
C ASN A 182 2.35 -13.53 18.97
N LYS A 183 2.18 -12.33 18.42
CA LYS A 183 0.87 -11.82 17.98
C LYS A 183 0.24 -12.74 16.92
N SER A 184 1.01 -13.22 15.95
CA SER A 184 0.55 -14.17 14.94
C SER A 184 0.11 -15.51 15.55
N LYS A 185 0.91 -16.08 16.47
CA LYS A 185 0.54 -17.30 17.22
C LYS A 185 -0.76 -17.13 18.00
N HIS A 186 -0.92 -16.00 18.70
CA HIS A 186 -2.12 -15.75 19.50
C HIS A 186 -3.37 -15.60 18.64
N LEU A 187 -3.28 -14.95 17.47
CA LEU A 187 -4.38 -14.87 16.50
C LEU A 187 -4.74 -16.25 15.93
N ARG A 188 -3.74 -17.09 15.61
CA ARG A 188 -3.97 -18.48 15.17
C ARG A 188 -4.64 -19.32 16.25
N ALA A 189 -4.27 -19.14 17.52
CA ALA A 189 -4.92 -19.79 18.65
C ALA A 189 -6.36 -19.30 18.86
N LEU A 190 -6.65 -18.01 18.63
CA LEU A 190 -8.02 -17.49 18.66
C LEU A 190 -8.87 -18.10 17.54
N PHE A 191 -8.34 -18.18 16.32
CA PHE A 191 -9.02 -18.82 15.18
C PHE A 191 -9.34 -20.29 15.46
N MET A 192 -8.36 -21.08 15.91
CA MET A 192 -8.58 -22.47 16.35
C MET A 192 -9.68 -22.58 17.41
N TYR A 193 -9.64 -21.69 18.41
CA TYR A 193 -10.64 -21.65 19.48
C TYR A 193 -12.07 -21.37 18.97
N THR A 194 -12.23 -20.46 17.99
CA THR A 194 -13.55 -20.11 17.44
C THR A 194 -14.07 -21.14 16.45
N GLU A 195 -13.24 -21.63 15.51
CA GLU A 195 -13.65 -22.59 14.48
C GLU A 195 -14.00 -23.97 15.08
N ALA A 196 -13.23 -24.42 16.08
CA ALA A 196 -13.52 -25.68 16.78
C ALA A 196 -14.61 -25.56 17.85
N GLY A 197 -15.24 -24.38 18.01
CA GLY A 197 -16.37 -24.18 18.93
C GLY A 197 -16.06 -24.43 20.41
N LEU A 198 -14.79 -24.24 20.84
CA LEU A 198 -14.34 -24.68 22.16
C LEU A 198 -14.91 -23.82 23.30
N THR A 199 -15.34 -24.48 24.37
CA THR A 199 -15.57 -23.82 25.67
C THR A 199 -14.23 -23.39 26.30
N GLN A 200 -14.27 -22.47 27.27
CA GLN A 200 -13.06 -22.05 27.98
C GLN A 200 -12.36 -23.24 28.66
N ALA A 201 -13.11 -24.13 29.33
CA ALA A 201 -12.55 -25.29 30.00
C ALA A 201 -11.87 -26.27 29.03
N GLN A 202 -12.50 -26.56 27.88
CA GLN A 202 -11.88 -27.38 26.83
C GLN A 202 -10.60 -26.73 26.28
N TYR A 203 -10.60 -25.40 26.08
CA TYR A 203 -9.41 -24.69 25.65
C TYR A 203 -8.27 -24.74 26.67
N GLU A 204 -8.58 -24.65 27.97
CA GLU A 204 -7.56 -24.75 29.02
C GLU A 204 -6.96 -26.17 29.08
N ILE A 205 -7.77 -27.22 28.93
CA ILE A 205 -7.29 -28.61 28.78
C ILE A 205 -6.39 -28.76 27.54
N VAL A 206 -6.80 -28.24 26.37
CA VAL A 206 -5.98 -28.26 25.15
C VAL A 206 -4.67 -27.49 25.36
N ARG A 207 -4.70 -26.36 26.08
CA ARG A 207 -3.52 -25.57 26.41
C ARG A 207 -2.55 -26.31 27.33
N GLU A 208 -3.02 -27.13 28.27
CA GLU A 208 -2.16 -27.94 29.14
C GLU A 208 -1.28 -28.91 28.34
N THR A 209 -1.77 -29.43 27.20
CA THR A 209 -0.97 -30.29 26.31
C THR A 209 0.19 -29.56 25.63
N ASN A 210 0.06 -28.25 25.36
CA ASN A 210 1.14 -27.43 24.79
C ASN A 210 1.03 -25.95 25.21
N PRO A 211 1.54 -25.60 26.40
CA PRO A 211 1.50 -24.22 26.91
C PRO A 211 2.33 -23.21 26.11
N SER A 212 3.25 -23.69 25.25
CA SER A 212 4.10 -22.83 24.41
C SER A 212 3.41 -22.36 23.13
N PHE A 213 2.44 -23.14 22.64
CA PHE A 213 1.68 -22.85 21.43
C PHE A 213 0.35 -22.14 21.75
N TYR A 214 -0.33 -22.57 22.83
CA TYR A 214 -1.62 -22.03 23.24
C TYR A 214 -1.47 -20.97 24.35
N PRO A 215 -1.71 -19.67 24.07
CA PRO A 215 -1.63 -18.63 25.08
C PRO A 215 -2.72 -18.76 26.15
N CYS A 216 -2.52 -18.13 27.31
CA CYS A 216 -3.54 -18.07 28.36
C CYS A 216 -4.87 -17.52 27.83
N TYR A 217 -6.01 -18.00 28.34
CA TYR A 217 -7.34 -17.53 27.92
C TYR A 217 -7.52 -16.01 28.08
N SER A 218 -6.85 -15.38 29.06
CA SER A 218 -6.81 -13.92 29.23
C SER A 218 -6.22 -13.16 28.03
N ILE A 219 -5.32 -13.76 27.26
CA ILE A 219 -4.78 -13.21 26.01
C ILE A 219 -5.83 -13.34 24.89
N LEU A 220 -6.47 -14.51 24.77
CA LEU A 220 -7.58 -14.68 23.83
C LEU A 220 -8.73 -13.72 24.13
N GLN A 221 -9.03 -13.44 25.41
CA GLN A 221 -10.06 -12.49 25.80
C GLN A 221 -9.72 -11.06 25.38
N LYS A 222 -8.44 -10.65 25.40
CA LYS A 222 -8.00 -9.36 24.86
C LYS A 222 -8.19 -9.31 23.34
N LEU A 223 -7.75 -10.34 22.62
CA LEU A 223 -7.93 -10.43 21.16
C LEU A 223 -9.41 -10.48 20.73
N LYS A 224 -10.27 -11.16 21.50
CA LYS A 224 -11.73 -11.12 21.30
C LYS A 224 -12.26 -9.68 21.43
N LYS A 225 -11.82 -8.94 22.45
CA LYS A 225 -12.19 -7.52 22.63
C LYS A 225 -11.72 -6.63 21.47
N GLU A 226 -10.51 -6.85 20.93
CA GLU A 226 -10.02 -6.18 19.71
C GLU A 226 -10.83 -6.54 18.44
N CYS A 227 -11.65 -7.59 18.48
CA CYS A 227 -12.54 -7.99 17.39
C CYS A 227 -13.98 -7.49 17.55
N TYR A 228 -14.37 -6.92 18.71
CA TYR A 228 -15.73 -6.38 18.89
C TYR A 228 -15.82 -4.91 18.43
N PRO A 229 -16.86 -4.52 17.69
CA PRO A 229 -17.13 -3.12 17.39
C PRO A 229 -17.53 -2.38 18.67
N GLU A 230 -17.46 -1.05 18.65
CA GLU A 230 -18.01 -0.22 19.73
C GLU A 230 -19.52 -0.43 19.86
N ILE A 231 -19.95 -1.01 20.98
CA ILE A 231 -21.34 -1.38 21.25
C ILE A 231 -22.11 -0.16 21.74
N HIS A 232 -23.32 0.07 21.21
CA HIS A 232 -24.10 1.26 21.56
C HIS A 232 -24.92 1.04 22.83
N HIS A 233 -25.65 -0.07 22.91
CA HIS A 233 -26.57 -0.35 24.00
C HIS A 233 -26.76 -1.86 24.19
N ILE A 234 -26.77 -2.33 25.44
CA ILE A 234 -27.13 -3.70 25.81
C ILE A 234 -28.13 -3.62 26.96
N THR A 235 -29.28 -4.25 26.78
CA THR A 235 -30.28 -4.49 27.82
C THR A 235 -30.46 -5.99 28.04
N GLU A 236 -31.34 -6.38 28.95
CA GLU A 236 -31.74 -7.78 29.13
C GLU A 236 -32.44 -8.39 27.89
N THR A 237 -33.00 -7.55 27.01
CA THR A 237 -33.91 -7.97 25.92
C THR A 237 -33.43 -7.59 24.52
N CYS A 238 -32.52 -6.63 24.38
CA CYS A 238 -31.91 -6.24 23.11
C CYS A 238 -30.42 -5.89 23.26
N ALA A 239 -29.64 -6.12 22.20
CA ALA A 239 -28.29 -5.60 22.05
C ALA A 239 -28.19 -4.89 20.70
N GLU A 240 -27.77 -3.63 20.70
CA GLU A 240 -27.79 -2.75 19.56
C GLU A 240 -26.41 -2.13 19.30
N VAL A 241 -26.03 -2.11 18.03
CA VAL A 241 -24.77 -1.56 17.53
C VAL A 241 -25.11 -0.58 16.41
N ARG A 242 -24.47 0.60 16.41
CA ARG A 242 -24.64 1.57 15.33
C ARG A 242 -24.07 0.97 14.03
N VAL A 243 -24.86 1.01 12.95
CA VAL A 243 -24.47 0.44 11.65
C VAL A 243 -23.15 1.05 11.15
N GLN A 244 -22.92 2.35 11.39
CA GLN A 244 -21.65 3.00 11.06
C GLN A 244 -20.46 2.40 11.82
N ASN A 245 -20.54 2.30 13.16
CA ASN A 245 -19.51 1.68 13.99
C ASN A 245 -19.18 0.24 13.54
N LEU A 246 -20.20 -0.54 13.16
CA LEU A 246 -20.03 -1.89 12.63
C LEU A 246 -19.30 -1.86 11.27
N MET A 247 -19.71 -0.97 10.36
CA MET A 247 -19.11 -0.83 9.03
C MET A 247 -17.65 -0.36 9.09
N ASP A 248 -17.33 0.63 9.91
CA ASP A 248 -15.99 1.17 10.08
C ASP A 248 -15.04 0.11 10.67
N HIS A 249 -15.50 -0.59 11.72
CA HIS A 249 -14.76 -1.69 12.32
C HIS A 249 -14.56 -2.86 11.33
N THR A 250 -15.59 -3.25 10.57
CA THR A 250 -15.47 -4.28 9.54
C THR A 250 -14.49 -3.85 8.44
N ALA A 251 -14.54 -2.59 7.97
CA ALA A 251 -13.59 -2.06 6.99
C ALA A 251 -12.15 -2.11 7.52
N GLN A 252 -11.93 -1.64 8.75
CA GLN A 252 -10.62 -1.68 9.41
C GLN A 252 -10.08 -3.12 9.53
N ARG A 253 -10.92 -4.07 9.95
CA ARG A 253 -10.54 -5.49 10.06
C ARG A 253 -10.24 -6.13 8.70
N LEU A 254 -10.95 -5.76 7.63
CA LEU A 254 -10.67 -6.21 6.27
C LEU A 254 -9.36 -5.64 5.74
N ILE A 255 -9.07 -4.35 5.95
CA ILE A 255 -7.79 -3.72 5.57
C ILE A 255 -6.62 -4.42 6.29
N LEU A 256 -6.75 -4.67 7.60
CA LEU A 256 -5.75 -5.41 8.37
C LEU A 256 -5.56 -6.86 7.89
N HIS A 257 -6.59 -7.50 7.34
CA HIS A 257 -6.50 -8.85 6.79
C HIS A 257 -5.81 -8.87 5.41
N ILE A 258 -6.03 -7.85 4.59
CA ILE A 258 -5.34 -7.67 3.30
C ILE A 258 -3.83 -7.41 3.51
N GLY A 259 -3.47 -6.74 4.62
CA GLY A 259 -2.09 -6.69 5.12
C GLY A 259 -1.08 -6.13 4.12
N GLU A 260 0.03 -6.85 3.91
CA GLU A 260 1.12 -6.46 2.99
C GLU A 260 0.64 -6.22 1.54
N ALA A 261 -0.40 -6.92 1.07
CA ALA A 261 -0.98 -6.68 -0.25
C ALA A 261 -1.68 -5.30 -0.34
N GLY A 262 -2.11 -4.74 0.80
CA GLY A 262 -2.68 -3.39 0.90
C GLY A 262 -1.61 -2.31 0.96
N GLU A 263 -0.40 -2.62 1.43
CA GLU A 263 0.76 -1.71 1.40
C GLU A 263 1.30 -1.54 -0.03
N GLN A 264 1.18 -2.57 -0.87
CA GLN A 264 1.58 -2.55 -2.28
C GLN A 264 0.68 -1.67 -3.17
N LEU A 265 -0.53 -1.33 -2.72
CA LEU A 265 -1.43 -0.43 -3.46
C LEU A 265 -0.88 0.99 -3.47
N SER A 266 -1.03 1.68 -4.60
CA SER A 266 -0.78 3.13 -4.68
C SER A 266 -1.80 3.93 -3.86
N GLU A 267 -1.45 5.16 -3.49
CA GLU A 267 -2.36 6.03 -2.73
C GLU A 267 -3.67 6.34 -3.48
N LEU A 268 -3.63 6.37 -4.81
CA LEU A 268 -4.82 6.52 -5.66
C LEU A 268 -5.73 5.29 -5.58
N GLU A 269 -5.16 4.08 -5.59
CA GLU A 269 -5.92 2.84 -5.43
C GLU A 269 -6.54 2.74 -4.04
N LYS A 270 -5.79 3.07 -2.98
CA LYS A 270 -6.30 3.13 -1.60
C LYS A 270 -7.48 4.09 -1.46
N GLN A 271 -7.40 5.28 -2.04
CA GLN A 271 -8.50 6.26 -2.06
C GLN A 271 -9.71 5.81 -2.88
N SER A 272 -9.53 4.86 -3.81
CA SER A 272 -10.60 4.30 -4.62
C SER A 272 -11.31 3.07 -4.01
N LEU A 273 -10.89 2.59 -2.84
CA LEU A 273 -11.50 1.39 -2.23
C LEU A 273 -12.93 1.67 -1.76
N VAL A 274 -13.87 0.83 -2.23
CA VAL A 274 -15.28 0.88 -1.83
C VAL A 274 -15.68 -0.42 -1.16
N LEU A 275 -16.24 -0.33 0.05
CA LEU A 275 -16.86 -1.46 0.75
C LEU A 275 -18.30 -1.64 0.27
N ILE A 276 -18.54 -2.66 -0.55
CA ILE A 276 -19.90 -3.00 -1.01
C ILE A 276 -20.49 -4.04 -0.04
N SER A 277 -21.58 -3.68 0.64
CA SER A 277 -22.25 -4.51 1.64
C SER A 277 -23.70 -4.80 1.30
N LYS A 278 -24.17 -5.99 1.69
CA LYS A 278 -25.58 -6.41 1.69
C LYS A 278 -26.02 -6.64 3.13
N TRP A 279 -27.26 -6.29 3.46
CA TRP A 279 -27.84 -6.47 4.79
C TRP A 279 -29.24 -7.10 4.70
N GLY A 280 -29.70 -7.67 5.81
CA GLY A 280 -31.04 -8.22 5.96
C GLY A 280 -31.35 -8.52 7.42
N CYS A 281 -32.59 -8.93 7.70
CA CYS A 281 -33.04 -9.35 9.03
C CYS A 281 -33.89 -10.61 8.89
N ASP A 282 -33.71 -11.55 9.83
CA ASP A 282 -34.42 -12.82 9.87
C ASP A 282 -34.89 -13.14 11.31
N GLY A 283 -35.87 -14.03 11.44
CA GLY A 283 -36.49 -14.41 12.71
C GLY A 283 -36.53 -15.93 12.91
N SER A 284 -35.89 -16.41 13.97
CA SER A 284 -35.87 -17.82 14.36
C SER A 284 -36.68 -18.08 15.64
N GLN A 285 -37.03 -19.35 15.88
CA GLN A 285 -37.59 -19.80 17.15
C GLN A 285 -36.47 -20.40 18.02
N GLN A 286 -36.51 -20.14 19.33
CA GLN A 286 -35.52 -20.62 20.29
C GLN A 286 -36.16 -21.14 21.58
N MET A 287 -35.42 -21.93 22.35
CA MET A 287 -35.91 -22.48 23.62
C MET A 287 -36.06 -21.37 24.67
N PRO A 288 -37.21 -21.28 25.38
CA PRO A 288 -37.43 -20.24 26.38
C PRO A 288 -36.57 -20.47 27.63
N TYR A 289 -35.85 -19.42 28.06
CA TYR A 289 -35.10 -19.41 29.31
C TYR A 289 -36.03 -19.32 30.52
N LYS A 290 -35.69 -20.01 31.61
CA LYS A 290 -36.42 -19.96 32.91
C LYS A 290 -36.09 -18.70 33.74
N MET A 291 -35.77 -17.57 33.09
CA MET A 291 -35.42 -16.32 33.76
C MET A 291 -36.68 -15.45 33.96
N LYS A 292 -36.76 -14.73 35.08
CA LYS A 292 -37.84 -13.77 35.33
C LYS A 292 -37.45 -12.42 34.73
N PHE A 293 -38.19 -11.96 33.74
CA PHE A 293 -38.07 -10.61 33.18
C PHE A 293 -39.04 -9.65 33.89
N GLU A 294 -38.69 -8.37 33.99
CA GLU A 294 -39.58 -7.35 34.57
C GLU A 294 -40.88 -7.19 33.76
N THR A 295 -40.81 -7.37 32.44
CA THR A 295 -41.93 -7.21 31.52
C THR A 295 -42.58 -8.55 31.15
N LYS A 296 -43.77 -8.84 31.72
CA LYS A 296 -44.53 -10.09 31.52
C LYS A 296 -44.92 -10.44 30.06
N LEU A 297 -44.72 -9.53 29.09
CA LEU A 297 -45.15 -9.68 27.70
C LEU A 297 -44.06 -10.19 26.75
N ILE A 298 -42.81 -10.29 27.19
CA ILE A 298 -41.70 -10.69 26.31
C ILE A 298 -41.48 -12.20 26.43
N LEU A 299 -41.98 -12.94 25.43
CA LEU A 299 -41.65 -14.35 25.24
C LEU A 299 -40.33 -14.47 24.49
N ASN A 300 -39.27 -14.88 25.18
CA ASN A 300 -37.95 -15.13 24.59
C ASN A 300 -37.93 -16.29 23.57
N ALA A 301 -39.07 -16.92 23.25
CA ALA A 301 -39.18 -18.03 22.31
C ALA A 301 -38.90 -17.66 20.83
N LYS A 302 -38.73 -16.36 20.52
CA LYS A 302 -38.35 -15.89 19.18
C LYS A 302 -37.13 -14.99 19.26
N GLN A 303 -36.17 -15.19 18.36
CA GLN A 303 -34.99 -14.34 18.19
C GLN A 303 -35.09 -13.66 16.82
N PHE A 304 -34.89 -12.34 16.78
CA PHE A 304 -34.71 -11.60 15.53
C PHE A 304 -33.26 -11.16 15.42
N GLN A 305 -32.64 -11.39 14.27
CA GLN A 305 -31.25 -11.05 14.02
C GLN A 305 -31.10 -10.31 12.69
N SER A 306 -30.66 -9.05 12.78
CA SER A 306 -30.12 -8.32 11.64
C SER A 306 -28.69 -8.78 11.35
N SER A 307 -28.35 -9.00 10.09
CA SER A 307 -27.01 -9.40 9.65
C SER A 307 -26.58 -8.63 8.40
N MET A 308 -25.26 -8.52 8.22
CA MET A 308 -24.64 -7.82 7.10
C MET A 308 -23.39 -8.57 6.64
N ARG A 309 -23.14 -8.58 5.34
CA ARG A 309 -21.90 -9.10 4.73
C ARG A 309 -21.41 -8.11 3.67
N GLY A 310 -20.12 -7.83 3.66
CA GLY A 310 -19.50 -6.92 2.69
C GLY A 310 -18.15 -7.39 2.19
N GLY A 311 -17.72 -6.83 1.06
CA GLY A 311 -16.40 -7.05 0.49
C GLY A 311 -15.83 -5.76 -0.08
N LEU A 312 -14.54 -5.53 0.15
CA LEU A 312 -13.80 -4.42 -0.45
C LEU A 312 -13.56 -4.70 -1.94
N ARG A 313 -13.75 -3.70 -2.79
CA ARG A 313 -13.37 -3.72 -4.20
C ARG A 313 -12.76 -2.36 -4.61
N PRO A 314 -11.79 -2.33 -5.54
CA PRO A 314 -11.37 -1.08 -6.18
C PRO A 314 -12.55 -0.46 -6.94
N ASN A 315 -12.68 0.87 -6.89
CA ASN A 315 -13.68 1.57 -7.69
C ASN A 315 -13.22 1.66 -9.15
N LEU A 316 -13.66 0.69 -9.96
CA LEU A 316 -13.37 0.61 -11.39
C LEU A 316 -14.07 1.70 -12.23
N SER A 317 -14.88 2.60 -11.65
CA SER A 317 -15.53 3.67 -12.41
C SER A 317 -14.53 4.57 -13.14
N HIS A 318 -13.36 4.81 -12.54
CA HIS A 318 -12.32 5.65 -13.14
C HIS A 318 -11.59 4.97 -14.31
N TYR A 319 -11.38 3.65 -14.23
CA TYR A 319 -10.80 2.85 -15.32
C TYR A 319 -11.73 2.70 -16.52
N ARG A 320 -13.05 2.76 -16.30
CA ARG A 320 -14.05 2.63 -17.36
C ARG A 320 -13.99 3.79 -18.36
N GLU A 321 -13.85 5.02 -17.87
CA GLU A 321 -13.73 6.21 -18.74
C GLU A 321 -12.48 6.18 -19.62
N ASP A 322 -11.34 5.71 -19.08
CA ASP A 322 -10.10 5.57 -19.85
C ASP A 322 -10.15 4.44 -20.88
N TYR A 323 -10.88 3.34 -20.59
CA TYR A 323 -11.11 2.27 -21.57
C TYR A 323 -12.03 2.72 -22.71
N GLU A 324 -13.12 3.42 -22.38
CA GLU A 324 -14.06 3.96 -23.37
C GLU A 324 -13.36 5.05 -24.24
N ARG A 325 -12.49 5.89 -23.67
CA ARG A 325 -11.64 6.82 -24.44
C ARG A 325 -10.66 6.13 -25.39
N ARG A 326 -10.07 4.99 -25.01
CA ARG A 326 -9.18 4.22 -25.90
C ARG A 326 -9.93 3.51 -27.03
N LEU A 327 -11.13 3.01 -26.76
CA LEU A 327 -11.97 2.38 -27.79
C LEU A 327 -12.42 3.35 -28.88
N VAL A 328 -12.72 4.60 -28.52
CA VAL A 328 -13.06 5.66 -29.50
C VAL A 328 -11.89 6.02 -30.41
N LEU A 329 -10.64 5.87 -29.97
CA LEU A 329 -9.44 6.18 -30.76
C LEU A 329 -9.02 5.08 -31.75
N ASN A 330 -9.48 3.83 -31.57
CA ASN A 330 -9.05 2.69 -32.40
C ASN A 330 -10.02 2.33 -33.55
N ASN A 331 -11.25 2.84 -33.57
CA ASN A 331 -12.25 2.50 -34.60
C ASN A 331 -12.22 3.39 -35.86
N GLY A 332 -11.11 4.11 -36.09
CA GLY A 332 -10.89 4.94 -37.28
C GLY A 332 -9.80 4.39 -38.20
N GLY A 333 -10.02 3.22 -38.83
CA GLY A 333 -9.01 2.58 -39.67
C GLY A 333 -9.52 1.46 -40.58
N GLU A 334 -9.81 1.83 -41.84
CA GLU A 334 -9.68 1.01 -43.06
C GLU A 334 -10.26 -0.42 -43.11
N THR A 335 -11.46 -0.53 -43.71
CA THR A 335 -11.87 -1.75 -44.42
C THR A 335 -11.17 -1.83 -45.78
N ARG A 336 -10.41 -2.89 -46.06
CA ARG A 336 -10.04 -3.26 -47.43
C ARG A 336 -10.07 -4.77 -47.64
N SER A 337 -10.89 -5.20 -48.60
CA SER A 337 -11.12 -6.59 -48.95
C SER A 337 -9.91 -7.25 -49.63
N GLN A 338 -9.76 -8.56 -49.43
CA GLN A 338 -9.25 -9.45 -50.48
C GLN A 338 -9.72 -10.89 -50.24
N GLU A 339 -10.53 -11.41 -51.17
CA GLU A 339 -10.76 -12.84 -51.37
C GLU A 339 -9.64 -13.39 -52.28
N SER A 340 -9.14 -14.59 -51.99
CA SER A 340 -9.02 -15.68 -52.98
C SER A 340 -8.36 -16.93 -52.37
N GLN A 341 -9.08 -18.06 -52.46
CA GLN A 341 -8.63 -19.44 -52.75
C GLN A 341 -7.16 -19.87 -52.55
N ILE A 342 -6.98 -21.07 -51.98
CA ILE A 342 -6.31 -22.24 -52.63
C ILE A 342 -6.72 -23.53 -51.89
N GLU A 343 -6.62 -24.67 -52.57
CA GLU A 343 -7.27 -25.94 -52.26
C GLU A 343 -6.43 -26.92 -51.40
N SER A 344 -7.15 -27.89 -50.81
CA SER A 344 -6.79 -29.30 -50.62
C SER A 344 -5.39 -29.73 -50.13
N GLU A 345 -5.37 -30.45 -49.01
CA GLU A 345 -4.92 -31.86 -49.01
C GLU A 345 -5.57 -32.64 -47.85
N GLN A 346 -5.88 -33.91 -48.08
CA GLN A 346 -6.38 -34.85 -47.07
C GLN A 346 -5.22 -35.71 -46.59
N ASP A 347 -5.16 -36.06 -45.31
CA ASP A 347 -4.67 -37.39 -44.93
C ASP A 347 -5.23 -37.84 -43.57
N ASP A 348 -5.43 -39.16 -43.43
CA ASP A 348 -6.20 -39.78 -42.35
C ASP A 348 -5.38 -40.09 -41.08
N THR A 349 -5.94 -39.86 -39.87
CA THR A 349 -5.75 -40.81 -38.75
C THR A 349 -6.78 -40.71 -37.62
N VAL A 350 -7.30 -41.88 -37.22
CA VAL A 350 -8.37 -42.20 -36.24
C VAL A 350 -7.82 -43.32 -35.33
N LEU A 351 -7.89 -43.34 -33.99
CA LEU A 351 -8.45 -42.50 -32.91
C LEU A 351 -7.53 -42.67 -31.66
N GLN A 352 -7.58 -41.86 -30.60
CA GLN A 352 -8.46 -42.02 -29.42
C GLN A 352 -8.32 -40.84 -28.42
N GLU A 353 -9.37 -40.62 -27.62
CA GLU A 353 -9.58 -39.43 -26.77
C GLU A 353 -8.79 -39.38 -25.44
N PRO A 354 -8.87 -38.26 -24.69
CA PRO A 354 -9.83 -38.29 -23.58
C PRO A 354 -10.70 -37.02 -23.38
N ASN A 355 -12.02 -37.25 -23.33
CA ASN A 355 -13.02 -36.64 -22.43
C ASN A 355 -12.98 -35.13 -22.09
N ALA A 356 -13.89 -34.42 -22.75
CA ALA A 356 -14.96 -33.62 -22.14
C ALA A 356 -14.57 -32.46 -21.20
N SER A 357 -14.39 -31.29 -21.82
CA SER A 357 -14.79 -30.02 -21.21
C SER A 357 -16.31 -29.95 -21.00
N ARG A 358 -16.76 -29.20 -19.99
CA ARG A 358 -18.12 -28.62 -19.98
C ARG A 358 -18.04 -27.12 -19.76
N ALA A 359 -18.53 -26.38 -20.74
CA ALA A 359 -18.47 -24.93 -20.78
C ALA A 359 -19.39 -24.25 -19.76
N ASN A 360 -19.02 -23.05 -19.35
CA ASN A 360 -19.95 -22.07 -18.79
C ASN A 360 -20.86 -21.53 -19.90
N PRO A 361 -22.17 -21.38 -19.62
CA PRO A 361 -22.94 -20.31 -20.21
C PRO A 361 -23.84 -19.63 -19.17
N PHE A 362 -23.47 -18.43 -18.72
CA PHE A 362 -24.47 -17.48 -18.22
C PHE A 362 -24.17 -16.07 -18.73
N VAL A 363 -24.85 -15.74 -19.84
CA VAL A 363 -24.94 -14.41 -20.43
C VAL A 363 -25.78 -13.50 -19.51
N LEU A 364 -25.49 -12.20 -19.54
CA LEU A 364 -26.17 -11.20 -18.72
C LEU A 364 -27.67 -11.09 -19.06
N GLY A 365 -28.48 -10.92 -18.01
CA GLY A 365 -29.79 -10.30 -18.08
C GLY A 365 -29.87 -9.14 -17.07
N ILE A 366 -29.44 -7.94 -17.47
CA ILE A 366 -29.67 -6.72 -16.66
C ILE A 366 -31.00 -6.12 -17.11
N PHE A 367 -32.05 -6.30 -16.30
CA PHE A 367 -33.23 -5.45 -16.38
C PHE A 367 -33.08 -4.27 -15.41
N ALA A 368 -32.97 -3.07 -15.97
CA ALA A 368 -33.13 -1.85 -15.20
C ALA A 368 -34.63 -1.60 -15.00
N LEU A 369 -35.09 -1.56 -13.74
CA LEU A 369 -36.38 -0.99 -13.39
C LEU A 369 -36.19 0.12 -12.35
N ARG A 370 -36.41 1.33 -12.83
CA ARG A 370 -36.36 2.59 -12.10
C ARG A 370 -37.80 3.08 -12.00
N ASN A 371 -38.45 2.98 -10.84
CA ASN A 371 -39.37 4.00 -10.32
C ASN A 371 -40.06 3.61 -9.00
N LEU A 372 -40.41 4.67 -8.26
CA LEU A 372 -41.45 4.81 -7.23
C LEU A 372 -41.85 3.58 -6.39
N LEU A 373 -41.72 3.77 -5.07
CA LEU A 373 -42.93 3.85 -4.23
C LEU A 373 -42.66 4.70 -2.99
N ALA A 374 -43.40 5.80 -2.86
CA ALA A 374 -43.49 6.55 -1.62
C ALA A 374 -44.52 5.85 -0.72
N LEU A 375 -44.11 5.46 0.49
CA LEU A 375 -45.04 5.00 1.53
C LEU A 375 -44.79 5.76 2.84
N ARG A 376 -45.88 6.36 3.34
CA ARG A 376 -45.94 7.09 4.61
C ARG A 376 -45.49 6.21 5.77
N ALA A 377 -44.58 6.74 6.60
CA ALA A 377 -44.47 6.28 7.98
C ALA A 377 -45.68 6.81 8.78
N PRO A 378 -46.33 5.98 9.63
CA PRO A 378 -47.32 6.48 10.58
C PRO A 378 -46.61 7.19 11.75
N HIS A 379 -47.04 8.42 12.04
CA HIS A 379 -46.69 9.10 13.29
C HIS A 379 -47.19 8.28 14.49
N TYR A 380 -46.31 8.03 15.46
CA TYR A 380 -46.71 7.77 16.84
C TYR A 380 -46.17 8.90 17.75
N PRO A 381 -46.92 9.32 18.77
CA PRO A 381 -46.60 10.52 19.55
C PRO A 381 -45.45 10.25 20.53
N ALA A 382 -44.56 11.23 20.65
CA ALA A 382 -43.55 11.25 21.69
C ALA A 382 -44.21 11.33 23.08
N ARG A 383 -44.00 10.33 23.93
CA ARG A 383 -44.29 10.45 25.37
C ARG A 383 -43.11 11.10 26.07
N THR A 384 -43.33 12.31 26.57
CA THR A 384 -42.43 12.99 27.50
C THR A 384 -42.55 12.37 28.90
N CYS A 385 -41.65 11.46 29.25
CA CYS A 385 -41.49 11.03 30.65
C CYS A 385 -40.48 11.93 31.37
N SER A 386 -41.00 12.83 32.19
CA SER A 386 -40.23 13.52 33.23
C SER A 386 -39.99 12.56 34.39
N SER A 387 -38.72 12.23 34.68
CA SER A 387 -38.34 11.56 35.93
C SER A 387 -37.01 12.09 36.47
N LYS A 388 -37.17 13.01 37.43
CA LYS A 388 -36.27 13.38 38.53
C LYS A 388 -34.94 12.61 38.61
N HIS A 389 -33.85 13.36 38.65
CA HIS A 389 -32.57 12.88 39.17
C HIS A 389 -32.69 12.57 40.67
N GLU A 390 -32.46 11.33 41.07
CA GLU A 390 -31.99 10.98 42.42
C GLU A 390 -30.58 10.41 42.33
N ALA A 391 -29.62 11.13 42.91
CA ALA A 391 -28.22 10.75 42.91
C ALA A 391 -27.92 9.86 44.12
N LEU A 392 -27.88 8.54 43.92
CA LEU A 392 -27.47 7.58 44.95
C LEU A 392 -25.96 7.33 44.91
N THR A 393 -25.24 8.14 45.69
CA THR A 393 -23.79 8.03 45.89
C THR A 393 -23.44 6.82 46.76
N TRP A 394 -22.90 5.75 46.16
CA TRP A 394 -22.29 4.64 46.90
C TRP A 394 -20.79 4.84 47.08
N THR A 395 -20.39 5.44 48.20
CA THR A 395 -18.98 5.58 48.62
C THR A 395 -18.73 4.85 49.94
N LYS A 396 -18.18 3.63 49.88
CA LYS A 396 -17.41 3.05 51.01
C LYS A 396 -16.19 2.27 50.49
N PRO A 397 -14.97 2.53 51.01
CA PRO A 397 -13.75 1.88 50.56
C PRO A 397 -13.53 0.52 51.23
N PHE A 398 -12.95 -0.42 50.49
CA PHE A 398 -12.40 -1.66 51.06
C PHE A 398 -11.16 -1.35 51.91
N ARG A 399 -11.16 -1.78 53.18
CA ARG A 399 -9.96 -1.74 54.04
C ARG A 399 -9.00 -2.85 53.61
N ALA A 400 -7.80 -2.48 53.16
CA ALA A 400 -6.70 -3.42 52.99
C ALA A 400 -6.18 -3.91 54.35
N ARG A 401 -5.86 -5.20 54.46
CA ARG A 401 -5.19 -5.80 55.62
C ARG A 401 -3.67 -5.62 55.48
N PRO A 402 -2.92 -5.25 56.54
CA PRO A 402 -1.46 -5.23 56.47
C PRO A 402 -0.88 -6.66 56.43
N PRO A 403 0.28 -6.87 55.79
CA PRO A 403 0.99 -8.15 55.83
C PRO A 403 1.67 -8.35 57.20
N SER A 404 1.72 -9.60 57.69
CA SER A 404 2.52 -9.91 58.88
C SER A 404 3.99 -10.18 58.50
N PRO A 405 4.94 -9.81 59.37
CA PRO A 405 6.34 -10.19 59.21
C PRO A 405 6.61 -11.53 59.92
N ASN A 406 7.21 -12.49 59.20
CA ASN A 406 8.22 -13.44 59.70
C ASN A 406 8.42 -14.62 58.73
N SER A 407 9.60 -14.71 58.11
CA SER A 407 10.49 -15.90 58.20
C SER A 407 11.65 -15.76 57.21
N ILE A 408 12.82 -15.36 57.72
CA ILE A 408 14.10 -15.54 57.02
C ILE A 408 14.74 -16.81 57.59
N SER A 409 14.75 -17.89 56.83
CA SER A 409 15.66 -19.02 57.04
C SER A 409 15.85 -19.76 55.71
N GLY A 410 17.10 -20.03 55.35
CA GLY A 410 17.47 -20.43 53.99
C GLY A 410 17.25 -21.91 53.67
N SER A 411 17.39 -22.23 52.38
CA SER A 411 17.59 -23.62 51.93
C SER A 411 18.47 -23.66 50.69
N GLN A 412 19.79 -23.88 50.90
CA GLN A 412 20.67 -24.30 49.81
C GLN A 412 20.34 -25.76 49.46
N ARG A 413 19.36 -25.98 48.57
CA ARG A 413 19.13 -27.32 48.00
C ARG A 413 20.12 -27.59 46.88
N SER A 414 20.89 -28.65 47.08
CA SER A 414 21.96 -29.13 46.19
C SER A 414 21.55 -29.21 44.71
N THR A 415 22.37 -28.58 43.86
CA THR A 415 22.26 -28.62 42.39
C THR A 415 22.39 -30.03 41.81
N ALA A 416 23.01 -30.97 42.53
CA ALA A 416 23.14 -32.36 42.10
C ALA A 416 21.78 -33.09 42.00
N SER A 417 20.80 -32.73 42.84
CA SER A 417 19.46 -33.35 42.81
C SER A 417 18.69 -33.04 41.52
N MET A 418 18.86 -31.82 40.98
CA MET A 418 18.26 -31.40 39.71
C MET A 418 18.89 -32.14 38.51
N ALA A 419 20.21 -32.35 38.53
CA ALA A 419 20.92 -33.08 37.48
C ALA A 419 20.52 -34.56 37.41
N ALA A 420 20.36 -35.22 38.57
CA ALA A 420 19.89 -36.61 38.64
C ALA A 420 18.48 -36.77 38.08
N ARG A 421 17.53 -35.90 38.48
CA ARG A 421 16.15 -35.90 37.96
C ARG A 421 16.08 -35.67 36.45
N ARG A 422 16.97 -34.84 35.91
CA ARG A 422 17.03 -34.59 34.46
C ARG A 422 17.48 -35.82 33.68
N LYS A 423 18.52 -36.54 34.15
CA LYS A 423 18.95 -37.81 33.53
C LYS A 423 17.89 -38.90 33.60
N GLN A 424 17.13 -38.97 34.69
CA GLN A 424 16.02 -39.91 34.84
C GLN A 424 14.91 -39.64 33.80
N ALA A 425 14.51 -38.37 33.64
CA ALA A 425 13.52 -37.99 32.62
C ALA A 425 14.01 -38.20 31.17
N GLU A 426 15.32 -38.02 30.91
CA GLU A 426 15.94 -38.31 29.61
C GLU A 426 15.95 -39.82 29.30
N PHE A 427 16.08 -40.69 30.31
CA PHE A 427 15.97 -42.15 30.17
C PHE A 427 14.54 -42.61 29.90
N GLU A 428 13.56 -42.15 30.70
CA GLU A 428 12.14 -42.47 30.55
C GLU A 428 11.58 -42.03 29.18
N ALA A 429 12.03 -40.88 28.66
CA ALA A 429 11.68 -40.41 27.33
C ALA A 429 12.25 -41.31 26.20
N ALA A 430 13.45 -41.85 26.38
CA ALA A 430 14.07 -42.77 25.41
C ALA A 430 13.36 -44.14 25.38
N GLU A 431 12.95 -44.65 26.55
CA GLU A 431 12.18 -45.89 26.67
C GLU A 431 10.80 -45.78 26.00
N HIS A 432 10.09 -44.67 26.23
CA HIS A 432 8.80 -44.41 25.57
C HIS A 432 8.93 -44.27 24.04
N LEU A 433 10.03 -43.68 23.55
CA LEU A 433 10.29 -43.58 22.11
C LEU A 433 10.56 -44.97 21.48
N ALA A 434 11.29 -45.83 22.19
CA ALA A 434 11.54 -47.20 21.75
C ALA A 434 10.24 -48.04 21.70
N ALA A 435 9.37 -47.90 22.70
CA ALA A 435 8.06 -48.56 22.72
C ALA A 435 7.18 -48.16 21.53
N LEU A 436 7.07 -46.85 21.25
CA LEU A 436 6.32 -46.35 20.09
C LEU A 436 6.88 -46.88 18.75
N LYS A 437 8.21 -46.95 18.62
CA LYS A 437 8.85 -47.48 17.42
C LYS A 437 8.56 -48.98 17.22
N ALA A 438 8.61 -49.76 18.30
CA ALA A 438 8.25 -51.19 18.26
C ALA A 438 6.76 -51.39 17.88
N THR A 439 5.85 -50.53 18.38
CA THR A 439 4.43 -50.58 17.98
C THR A 439 4.24 -50.25 16.49
N ALA A 440 4.95 -49.25 15.97
CA ALA A 440 4.90 -48.91 14.54
C ALA A 440 5.49 -50.00 13.64
N GLU A 441 6.60 -50.63 14.03
CA GLU A 441 7.17 -51.77 13.31
C GLU A 441 6.26 -53.00 13.33
N MET A 442 5.47 -53.20 14.40
CA MET A 442 4.46 -54.26 14.46
C MET A 442 3.27 -53.98 13.53
N GLN A 443 2.81 -52.73 13.46
CA GLN A 443 1.73 -52.32 12.53
C GLN A 443 2.15 -52.40 11.05
N MET A 444 3.45 -52.28 10.75
CA MET A 444 3.99 -52.41 9.38
C MET A 444 4.27 -53.86 8.95
N ARG A 445 3.98 -54.86 9.81
CA ARG A 445 4.14 -56.30 9.51
C ARG A 445 2.80 -57.05 9.36
N PHE A 446 1.68 -56.36 9.56
CA PHE A 446 0.34 -56.80 9.20
C PHE A 446 -0.10 -56.11 7.89
#